data_AF-A0A2V8I0A1-F1
#
_entry.id   AF-A0A2V8I0A1-F1
#
_cell.length_a   1.000
_cell.length_b   1.000
_cell.length_c   1.000
_cell.angle_alpha   90.00
_cell.angle_beta   90.00
_cell.angle_gamma   90.00
#
_symmetry.space_group_name_H-M   'P 1'
#
loop_
_entity.id
_entity.type
_entity.pdbx_description
1 polymer ?
#
loop_
_entity_poly.entity_id
_entity_poly.type
_entity_poly.pdbx_seq_one_letter_code
_entity_poly.pdbx_strand_id
1 'polypeptide(L)'
;MTNHKSGRIAFATALLAMVMAASSHAWSFNHENRFTFSKPVALPGVVLPAGEYSFDVASPTALDVVVVRNSRSGKVLYMGFTNIVQRPKTLSNDTPITFSEAPASEPRPISTWYEIGQSMGHQFLYR
;
A
#
# COMPACT_ATOMS: atom_id res chain seq x y z
N MET A 1 49.85 -19.29 -27.43
CA MET A 1 49.19 -17.96 -27.31
C MET A 1 47.72 -18.19 -27.02
N THR A 2 47.37 -18.15 -25.74
CA THR A 2 46.06 -18.47 -25.17
C THR A 2 45.04 -17.37 -25.44
N ASN A 3 43.87 -17.76 -25.95
CA ASN A 3 42.75 -16.89 -26.31
C ASN A 3 42.05 -16.33 -25.05
N HIS A 4 42.58 -15.25 -24.48
CA HIS A 4 42.01 -14.56 -23.31
C HIS A 4 40.87 -13.58 -23.63
N LYS A 5 40.48 -13.42 -24.90
CA LYS A 5 39.56 -12.36 -25.34
C LYS A 5 38.08 -12.78 -25.26
N SER A 6 37.76 -14.07 -25.43
CA SER A 6 36.38 -14.57 -25.50
C SER A 6 35.68 -14.67 -24.14
N GLY A 7 36.44 -14.86 -23.05
CA GLY A 7 35.88 -14.99 -21.70
C GLY A 7 35.43 -13.67 -21.06
N ARG A 8 35.94 -12.53 -21.55
CA ARG A 8 35.64 -11.21 -20.96
C ARG A 8 34.30 -10.63 -21.44
N ILE A 9 33.87 -10.96 -22.65
CA ILE A 9 32.63 -10.43 -23.24
C ILE A 9 31.40 -11.18 -22.71
N ALA A 10 31.51 -12.49 -22.45
CA ALA A 10 30.43 -13.30 -21.89
C ALA A 10 30.13 -12.97 -20.41
N PHE A 11 31.11 -12.45 -19.67
CA PHE A 11 30.93 -12.07 -18.26
C PHE A 11 30.30 -10.68 -18.11
N ALA A 12 30.44 -9.81 -19.12
CA ALA A 12 29.92 -8.45 -19.09
C ALA A 12 28.39 -8.38 -19.30
N THR A 13 27.81 -9.30 -20.09
CA THR A 13 26.36 -9.37 -20.31
C THR A 13 25.60 -10.04 -19.16
N ALA A 14 26.25 -10.93 -18.39
CA ALA A 14 25.62 -11.56 -17.23
C ALA A 14 25.46 -10.61 -16.03
N LEU A 15 26.34 -9.61 -15.88
CA LEU A 15 26.27 -8.64 -14.78
C LEU A 15 25.19 -7.57 -14.98
N LEU A 16 24.78 -7.29 -16.23
CA LEU A 16 23.76 -6.28 -16.53
C LEU A 16 22.32 -6.77 -16.31
N ALA A 17 22.10 -8.09 -16.27
CA ALA A 17 20.78 -8.67 -15.99
C ALA A 17 20.42 -8.73 -14.49
N MET A 18 21.39 -8.49 -13.60
CA MET A 18 21.19 -8.58 -12.14
C MET A 18 20.71 -7.26 -11.52
N VAL A 19 20.54 -6.19 -12.30
CA VAL A 19 20.20 -4.83 -11.83
C VAL A 19 18.72 -4.51 -12.06
N MET A 20 17.79 -5.46 -11.92
CA MET A 20 16.35 -5.15 -12.04
C MET A 20 15.53 -5.57 -10.82
N ALA A 21 16.17 -6.07 -9.76
CA ALA A 21 15.57 -6.18 -8.44
C ALA A 21 16.11 -5.08 -7.53
N ALA A 22 16.00 -3.82 -7.97
CA ALA A 22 15.97 -2.73 -7.01
C ALA A 22 14.65 -2.90 -6.23
N SER A 23 14.68 -3.72 -5.19
CA SER A 23 13.66 -3.68 -4.14
C SER A 23 13.72 -2.25 -3.62
N SER A 24 12.81 -1.40 -4.10
CA SER A 24 12.57 -0.11 -3.48
C SER A 24 11.97 -0.42 -2.12
N HIS A 25 12.82 -0.63 -1.12
CA HIS A 25 12.45 -0.44 0.27
C HIS A 25 12.21 1.06 0.38
N ALA A 26 11.05 1.51 -0.12
CA ALA A 26 10.53 2.81 0.23
C ALA A 26 10.58 2.85 1.74
N TRP A 27 11.14 3.92 2.28
CA TRP A 27 11.14 4.23 3.70
C TRP A 27 9.67 4.38 4.13
N SER A 28 8.97 3.25 4.31
CA SER A 28 7.69 3.21 5.01
C SER A 28 8.06 3.53 6.45
N PHE A 29 7.37 4.51 7.00
CA PHE A 29 7.36 4.71 8.44
C PHE A 29 6.90 3.37 9.01
N ASN A 30 7.86 2.62 9.57
CA ASN A 30 7.84 1.19 9.84
C ASN A 30 6.82 0.76 10.93
N HIS A 31 5.57 1.21 10.82
CA HIS A 31 4.51 0.91 11.77
C HIS A 31 3.34 0.27 11.03
N GLU A 32 3.39 -1.05 10.97
CA GLU A 32 2.29 -2.01 11.19
C GLU A 32 0.95 -1.86 10.44
N ASN A 33 0.75 -0.92 9.53
CA ASN A 33 -0.52 -0.72 8.82
C ASN A 33 -0.67 -1.65 7.60
N ARG A 34 -0.49 -2.95 7.84
CA ARG A 34 -0.66 -4.01 6.86
C ARG A 34 -1.99 -4.70 7.08
N PHE A 35 -2.82 -4.76 6.04
CA PHE A 35 -4.14 -5.36 6.10
C PHE A 35 -4.30 -6.45 5.06
N THR A 36 -4.94 -7.53 5.46
CA THR A 36 -5.30 -8.66 4.59
C THR A 36 -6.80 -8.66 4.38
N PHE A 37 -7.24 -8.61 3.12
CA PHE A 37 -8.63 -8.71 2.76
C PHE A 37 -8.90 -10.05 2.07
N SER A 38 -9.85 -10.82 2.61
CA SER A 38 -10.28 -12.09 2.02
C SER A 38 -11.28 -11.92 0.87
N LYS A 39 -11.76 -10.70 0.63
CA LYS A 39 -12.70 -10.33 -0.45
C LYS A 39 -12.25 -9.02 -1.10
N PRO A 40 -12.67 -8.73 -2.34
CA PRO A 40 -12.45 -7.44 -2.95
C PRO A 40 -13.03 -6.29 -2.11
N VAL A 41 -12.30 -5.18 -2.04
CA VAL A 41 -12.71 -3.94 -1.36
C VAL A 41 -12.49 -2.76 -2.28
N ALA A 42 -13.28 -1.70 -2.13
CA ALA A 42 -13.18 -0.52 -2.97
C ALA A 42 -12.53 0.66 -2.23
N LEU A 43 -11.67 1.38 -2.93
CA LEU A 43 -11.22 2.73 -2.63
C LEU A 43 -11.78 3.67 -3.71
N PRO A 44 -11.70 5.00 -3.53
CA PRO A 44 -12.14 5.93 -4.55
C PRO A 44 -11.46 5.65 -5.90
N GLY A 45 -12.25 5.32 -6.91
CA GLY A 45 -11.78 5.05 -8.27
C GLY A 45 -11.02 3.74 -8.50
N VAL A 46 -10.82 2.89 -7.47
CA VAL A 46 -10.09 1.62 -7.64
C VAL A 46 -10.67 0.51 -6.77
N VAL A 47 -10.71 -0.70 -7.33
CA VAL A 47 -11.06 -1.92 -6.60
C VAL A 47 -9.78 -2.68 -6.29
N LEU A 48 -9.56 -2.96 -5.02
CA LEU A 48 -8.48 -3.83 -4.55
C LEU A 48 -8.99 -5.27 -4.52
N PRO A 49 -8.36 -6.22 -5.24
CA PRO A 49 -8.65 -7.64 -5.09
C PRO A 49 -8.39 -8.15 -3.67
N ALA A 50 -8.84 -9.37 -3.36
CA ALA A 50 -8.42 -10.05 -2.15
C ALA A 50 -6.88 -10.16 -2.11
N GLY A 51 -6.26 -9.83 -0.99
CA GLY A 51 -4.80 -9.75 -0.87
C GLY A 51 -4.33 -8.92 0.30
N GLU A 52 -3.03 -8.67 0.33
CA GLU A 52 -2.35 -7.90 1.38
C GLU A 52 -1.92 -6.54 0.87
N TYR A 53 -2.20 -5.50 1.67
CA TYR A 53 -1.88 -4.12 1.32
C TYR A 53 -1.33 -3.36 2.53
N SER A 54 -0.43 -2.41 2.26
CA SER A 54 0.00 -1.42 3.26
C SER A 54 -0.71 -0.10 3.01
N PHE A 55 -1.13 0.54 4.08
CA PHE A 55 -1.70 1.89 4.05
C PHE A 55 -0.73 2.79 4.80
N ASP A 56 -0.33 3.89 4.16
CA ASP A 56 0.62 4.85 4.71
C ASP A 56 0.13 6.27 4.40
N VAL A 57 0.43 7.23 5.27
CA VAL A 57 0.40 8.65 4.88
C VAL A 57 1.55 8.95 3.92
N ALA A 58 1.33 9.89 2.99
CA ALA A 58 2.31 10.18 1.94
C ALA A 58 3.61 10.77 2.50
N SER A 59 3.51 11.65 3.51
CA SER A 59 4.66 12.22 4.21
C SER A 59 4.26 12.84 5.55
N PRO A 60 5.22 13.19 6.43
CA PRO A 60 4.94 13.92 7.68
C PRO A 60 4.33 15.31 7.48
N THR A 61 4.42 15.87 6.26
CA THR A 61 3.87 17.18 5.90
C THR A 61 2.59 17.08 5.07
N ALA A 62 2.20 15.88 4.66
CA ALA A 62 1.01 15.59 3.84
C ALA A 62 0.23 14.42 4.47
N LEU A 63 -0.26 14.66 5.70
CA LEU A 63 -1.01 13.67 6.49
C LEU A 63 -2.41 13.39 5.91
N ASP A 64 -2.94 14.28 5.09
CA ASP A 64 -4.24 14.14 4.44
C ASP A 64 -4.19 13.27 3.17
N VAL A 65 -3.00 12.86 2.73
CA VAL A 65 -2.82 11.99 1.55
C VAL A 65 -2.48 10.58 1.98
N VAL A 66 -3.33 9.63 1.61
CA VAL A 66 -3.10 8.19 1.85
C VAL A 66 -2.56 7.53 0.59
N VAL A 67 -1.54 6.70 0.77
CA VAL A 67 -0.97 5.83 -0.26
C VAL A 67 -1.22 4.38 0.13
N VAL A 68 -1.84 3.62 -0.77
CA VAL A 68 -2.01 2.17 -0.59
C VAL A 68 -1.12 1.42 -1.56
N ARG A 69 -0.34 0.50 -1.03
CA ARG A 69 0.60 -0.33 -1.80
C ARG A 69 0.26 -1.80 -1.66
N ASN A 70 0.56 -2.57 -2.69
CA ASN A 70 0.60 -4.01 -2.56
C ASN A 70 1.74 -4.42 -1.61
N SER A 71 1.42 -5.14 -0.55
CA SER A 71 2.33 -5.50 0.55
C SER A 71 3.55 -6.32 0.14
N ARG A 72 3.44 -7.07 -0.97
CA ARG A 72 4.50 -7.96 -1.48
C ARG A 72 5.37 -7.28 -2.52
N SER A 73 4.75 -6.61 -3.49
CA SER A 73 5.47 -5.98 -4.61
C SER A 73 5.88 -4.53 -4.36
N GLY A 74 5.32 -3.86 -3.34
CA GLY A 74 5.51 -2.44 -3.08
C GLY A 74 4.83 -1.51 -4.11
N LYS A 75 4.14 -2.07 -5.11
CA LYS A 75 3.45 -1.29 -6.15
C LYS A 75 2.38 -0.41 -5.53
N VAL A 76 2.41 0.89 -5.83
CA VAL A 76 1.33 1.82 -5.48
C VAL A 76 0.08 1.48 -6.29
N LEU A 77 -1.03 1.27 -5.60
CA LEU A 77 -2.33 0.93 -6.18
C LEU A 77 -3.36 2.04 -6.01
N TYR A 78 -3.17 2.88 -4.99
CA TYR A 78 -4.01 4.05 -4.74
C TYR A 78 -3.15 5.15 -4.12
N MET A 79 -3.46 6.39 -4.49
CA MET A 79 -3.01 7.59 -3.81
C MET A 79 -4.10 8.64 -3.90
N GLY A 80 -4.53 9.19 -2.78
CA GLY A 80 -5.61 10.18 -2.80
C GLY A 80 -5.80 10.91 -1.48
N PHE A 81 -6.50 12.04 -1.58
CA PHE A 81 -6.84 12.88 -0.44
C PHE A 81 -7.91 12.23 0.44
N THR A 82 -7.82 12.52 1.73
CA THR A 82 -8.70 12.02 2.78
C THR A 82 -9.02 13.14 3.76
N ASN A 83 -10.13 13.02 4.49
CA ASN A 83 -10.36 13.85 5.67
C ASN A 83 -9.70 13.19 6.87
N ILE A 84 -8.88 13.96 7.61
CA ILE A 84 -8.34 13.50 8.89
C ILE A 84 -9.46 13.55 9.92
N VAL A 85 -9.75 12.40 10.54
CA VAL A 85 -10.84 12.22 11.49
C VAL A 85 -10.33 11.60 12.79
N GLN A 86 -10.98 11.92 13.90
CA GLN A 86 -10.68 11.29 15.19
C GLN A 86 -11.32 9.90 15.27
N ARG A 87 -10.62 8.94 15.88
CA ARG A 87 -11.18 7.63 16.19
C ARG A 87 -12.33 7.77 17.19
N PRO A 88 -13.54 7.27 16.86
CA PRO A 88 -14.65 7.27 17.80
C PRO A 88 -14.31 6.46 19.06
N LYS A 89 -14.65 6.98 20.24
CA LYS A 89 -14.43 6.27 21.52
C LYS A 89 -15.18 4.95 21.62
N THR A 90 -16.23 4.78 20.83
CA THR A 90 -17.05 3.57 20.75
C THR A 90 -16.44 2.49 19.85
N LEU A 91 -15.43 2.85 19.04
CA LEU A 91 -14.75 1.93 18.14
C LEU A 91 -13.56 1.30 18.87
N SER A 92 -13.44 -0.03 18.77
CA SER A 92 -12.28 -0.73 19.36
C SER A 92 -10.98 -0.27 18.69
N ASN A 93 -9.90 -0.22 19.47
CA ASN A 93 -8.55 0.04 18.94
C ASN A 93 -8.09 -1.04 17.95
N ASP A 94 -8.69 -2.23 18.01
CA ASP A 94 -8.39 -3.36 17.11
C ASP A 94 -9.19 -3.28 15.80
N THR A 95 -9.99 -2.23 15.59
CA THR A 95 -10.75 -2.02 14.35
C THR A 95 -10.13 -0.89 13.52
N PRO A 96 -9.10 -1.21 12.71
CA PRO A 96 -8.38 -0.20 11.91
C PRO A 96 -9.15 0.22 10.67
N ILE A 97 -10.21 -0.49 10.26
CA ILE A 97 -10.94 -0.21 9.02
C ILE A 97 -12.43 -0.24 9.28
N THR A 98 -13.13 0.75 8.74
CA THR A 98 -14.59 0.79 8.67
C THR A 98 -15.02 0.80 7.20
N PHE A 99 -16.18 0.20 6.93
CA PHE A 99 -16.72 0.09 5.58
C PHE A 99 -18.00 0.91 5.46
N SER A 100 -18.25 1.43 4.26
CA SER A 100 -19.56 1.95 3.88
C SER A 100 -20.48 0.81 3.45
N GLU A 101 -21.78 1.05 3.51
CA GLU A 101 -22.77 0.09 3.01
C GLU A 101 -22.65 -0.08 1.48
N ALA A 102 -22.77 -1.31 1.02
CA ALA A 102 -22.81 -1.67 -0.39
C ALA A 102 -23.66 -2.93 -0.57
N PRO A 103 -24.29 -3.11 -1.76
CA PRO A 103 -24.97 -4.36 -2.09
C PRO A 103 -24.04 -5.57 -1.90
N ALA A 104 -24.59 -6.72 -1.52
CA ALA A 104 -23.80 -7.92 -1.23
C ALA A 104 -22.95 -8.43 -2.40
N SER A 105 -23.32 -8.07 -3.64
CA SER A 105 -22.62 -8.41 -4.88
C SER A 105 -21.50 -7.43 -5.26
N GLU A 106 -21.34 -6.32 -4.53
CA GLU A 106 -20.37 -5.27 -4.86
C GLU A 106 -19.18 -5.25 -3.89
N PRO A 107 -17.98 -4.85 -4.35
CA PRO A 107 -16.85 -4.63 -3.45
C PRO A 107 -17.19 -3.57 -2.41
N ARG A 108 -17.03 -3.91 -1.12
CA ARG A 108 -17.38 -2.98 -0.04
C ARG A 108 -16.40 -1.78 -0.02
N PRO A 109 -16.90 -0.54 -0.07
CA PRO A 109 -16.05 0.64 0.04
C PRO A 109 -15.45 0.77 1.43
N ILE A 110 -14.15 1.05 1.52
CA ILE A 110 -13.51 1.43 2.78
C ILE A 110 -13.88 2.88 3.09
N SER A 111 -14.65 3.08 4.14
CA SER A 111 -15.06 4.42 4.58
C SER A 111 -13.89 5.17 5.21
N THR A 112 -13.28 4.56 6.23
CA THR A 112 -12.20 5.18 7.01
C THR A 112 -11.18 4.11 7.40
N TRP A 113 -9.91 4.46 7.26
CA TRP A 113 -8.79 3.72 7.83
C TRP A 113 -8.24 4.50 9.02
N TYR A 114 -8.10 3.86 10.18
CA TYR A 114 -7.44 4.41 11.36
C TYR A 114 -6.05 3.80 11.47
N GLU A 115 -5.04 4.66 11.58
CA GLU A 115 -3.67 4.24 11.79
C GLU A 115 -3.56 3.41 13.08
N ILE A 116 -2.85 2.27 13.02
CA ILE A 116 -2.66 1.39 14.17
C ILE A 116 -1.89 2.14 15.27
N GLY A 117 -2.39 2.04 16.50
CA GLY A 117 -1.83 2.74 17.67
C GLY A 117 -2.13 4.24 17.74
N GLN A 118 -2.79 4.83 16.74
CA GLN A 118 -3.11 6.26 16.70
C GLN A 118 -4.57 6.55 17.03
N SER A 119 -4.83 7.79 17.47
CA SER A 119 -6.18 8.31 17.73
C SER A 119 -6.81 9.00 16.50
N MET A 120 -6.06 9.09 15.40
CA MET A 120 -6.49 9.70 14.15
C MET A 120 -6.67 8.63 13.05
N GLY A 121 -7.45 8.96 12.03
CA GLY A 121 -7.64 8.16 10.84
C GLY A 121 -7.96 9.03 9.64
N HIS A 122 -8.19 8.36 8.52
CA HIS A 122 -8.30 8.92 7.19
C HIS A 122 -9.59 8.43 6.55
N GLN A 123 -10.56 9.33 6.44
CA GLN A 123 -11.82 9.08 5.78
C GLN A 123 -11.66 9.31 4.27
N PHE A 124 -11.94 8.28 3.48
CA PHE A 124 -11.82 8.33 2.03
C PHE A 124 -12.95 9.14 1.40
N LEU A 125 -12.60 9.92 0.37
CA LEU A 125 -13.54 10.79 -0.33
C LEU A 125 -14.03 10.10 -1.60
N TYR A 126 -15.26 9.62 -1.57
CA TYR A 126 -15.97 9.11 -2.75
C TYR A 126 -16.75 10.26 -3.38
N ARG A 127 -16.51 10.54 -4.66
CA ARG A 127 -17.21 11.55 -5.45
C ARG A 127 -17.68 10.95 -6.76
#